data_AF-A0A836QSM3-F1
#
_entry.id   AF-A0A836QSM3-F1
#
_cell.length_a   1.000
_cell.length_b   1.000
_cell.length_c   1.000
_cell.angle_alpha   90.00
_cell.angle_beta   90.00
_cell.angle_gamma   90.00
#
_symmetry.space_group_name_H-M   'P 1'
#
loop_
_entity.id
_entity.type
_entity.pdbx_description
1 polymer ?
#
loop_
_entity_poly.entity_id
_entity_poly.type
_entity_poly.pdbx_seq_one_letter_code
_entity_poly.pdbx_strand_id
1 'polypeptide(L)'
;MIGGDTDSIMSIIWIPLFLFLMLYGQKIQLFMITRNIGKSLTKLEKMKTDARNKVLETLLEYGGEKKYVEERFDSLLESFVIPPVAMDPKGIINKLEHLLDTEEEILKSELQLLAKSADETQLTNLLNLLEVTLGLNLMFKYIRHFYI
;
A
#
# COMPACT_ATOMS: atom_id res chain seq x y z
N MET A 1 -46.19 37.89 -25.64
CA MET A 1 -46.65 37.00 -24.56
C MET A 1 -46.64 35.56 -25.06
N ILE A 2 -45.45 34.96 -25.20
CA ILE A 2 -45.23 33.52 -25.47
C ILE A 2 -43.90 33.20 -24.77
N GLY A 3 -43.94 33.09 -23.44
CA GLY A 3 -42.75 32.88 -22.62
C GLY A 3 -43.06 32.10 -21.34
N GLY A 4 -44.27 32.29 -20.78
CA GLY A 4 -44.70 31.54 -19.60
C GLY A 4 -44.91 30.04 -19.83
N ASP A 5 -45.41 29.63 -21.00
CA ASP A 5 -45.72 28.22 -21.27
C ASP A 5 -44.47 27.39 -21.58
N THR A 6 -43.50 27.93 -22.33
CA THR A 6 -42.24 27.24 -22.63
C THR A 6 -41.36 27.08 -21.39
N ASP A 7 -41.33 28.09 -20.52
CA ASP A 7 -40.58 28.05 -19.27
C ASP A 7 -41.24 27.09 -18.27
N SER A 8 -42.57 27.05 -18.22
CA SER A 8 -43.33 26.09 -17.41
C SER A 8 -43.13 24.66 -17.91
N ILE A 9 -43.17 24.41 -19.22
CA ILE A 9 -42.92 23.08 -19.80
C ILE A 9 -41.47 22.65 -19.56
N MET A 10 -40.49 23.55 -19.67
CA MET A 10 -39.09 23.23 -19.35
C MET A 10 -38.89 22.93 -17.87
N SER A 11 -39.58 23.63 -16.97
CA SER A 11 -39.51 23.35 -15.53
C SER A 11 -40.06 21.96 -15.19
N ILE A 12 -41.14 21.54 -15.85
CA ILE A 12 -41.78 20.22 -15.69
C ILE A 12 -40.87 19.09 -16.20
N ILE A 13 -40.09 19.32 -17.26
CA ILE A 13 -39.11 18.36 -17.78
C ILE A 13 -37.84 18.31 -16.91
N TRP A 14 -37.46 19.43 -16.30
CA TRP A 14 -36.24 19.53 -15.49
C TRP A 14 -36.34 18.75 -14.18
N ILE A 15 -37.51 18.74 -13.53
CA ILE A 15 -37.74 18.03 -12.26
C ILE A 15 -37.44 16.52 -12.36
N PRO A 16 -38.00 15.74 -13.30
CA PRO A 16 -37.71 14.31 -13.41
C PRO A 16 -36.26 14.05 -13.84
N LEU A 17 -35.65 14.91 -14.68
CA LEU A 17 -34.25 14.81 -15.03
C LEU A 17 -33.33 15.00 -13.82
N PHE A 18 -33.63 15.99 -12.98
CA PHE A 18 -32.88 16.25 -11.76
C PHE A 18 -33.03 15.12 -10.74
N LEU A 19 -34.24 14.59 -10.57
CA LEU A 19 -34.49 13.41 -9.72
C LEU A 19 -33.74 12.18 -10.22
N PHE A 20 -33.74 11.93 -11.54
CA PHE A 20 -32.94 10.88 -12.15
C PHE A 20 -31.45 11.08 -11.85
N LEU A 21 -30.92 12.29 -12.08
CA LEU A 21 -29.51 12.57 -11.86
C LEU A 21 -29.11 12.49 -10.38
N MET A 22 -29.98 12.85 -9.44
CA MET A 22 -29.69 12.67 -8.00
C MET A 22 -29.59 11.19 -7.63
N LEU A 23 -30.53 10.36 -8.09
CA LEU A 23 -30.58 8.94 -7.76
C LEU A 23 -29.46 8.15 -8.42
N TYR A 24 -29.14 8.45 -9.69
CA TYR A 24 -28.12 7.74 -10.46
C TYR A 24 -26.74 8.41 -10.42
N GLY A 25 -26.66 9.70 -10.10
CA GLY A 25 -25.42 10.46 -10.03
C GLY A 25 -24.47 9.91 -8.96
N GLN A 26 -24.99 9.51 -7.80
CA GLN A 26 -24.20 8.85 -6.76
C GLN A 26 -23.59 7.52 -7.26
N LYS A 27 -24.36 6.73 -8.03
CA LYS A 27 -23.87 5.47 -8.61
C LYS A 27 -22.78 5.72 -9.65
N ILE A 28 -22.94 6.74 -10.48
CA ILE A 28 -21.94 7.15 -11.48
C ILE A 28 -20.67 7.66 -10.79
N GLN A 29 -20.80 8.45 -9.73
CA GLN A 29 -19.66 8.92 -8.92
C GLN A 29 -18.91 7.74 -8.29
N LEU A 30 -19.60 6.80 -7.66
CA LEU A 30 -19.00 5.58 -7.10
C LEU A 30 -18.28 4.76 -8.16
N PHE A 31 -18.87 4.60 -9.34
CA PHE A 31 -18.23 3.90 -10.46
C PHE A 31 -16.93 4.59 -10.89
N MET A 32 -16.92 5.92 -11.03
CA MET A 32 -15.72 6.68 -11.38
C MET A 32 -14.64 6.60 -10.28
N ILE A 33 -15.05 6.71 -9.01
CA ILE A 33 -14.14 6.58 -7.86
C ILE A 33 -13.49 5.19 -7.84
N THR A 34 -14.29 4.13 -7.99
CA THR A 34 -13.79 2.74 -8.02
C THR A 34 -12.79 2.55 -9.15
N ARG A 35 -13.09 3.05 -10.36
CA ARG A 35 -12.17 2.98 -11.49
C ARG A 35 -10.86 3.76 -11.24
N ASN A 36 -10.92 4.88 -10.54
CA ASN A 36 -9.74 5.64 -10.15
C ASN A 36 -8.92 4.90 -9.08
N ILE A 37 -9.56 4.28 -8.09
CA ILE A 37 -8.91 3.41 -7.10
C ILE A 37 -8.19 2.26 -7.81
N GLY A 38 -8.84 1.60 -8.78
CA GLY A 38 -8.23 0.53 -9.57
C GLY A 38 -6.94 0.98 -10.29
N LYS A 39 -6.95 2.17 -10.91
CA LYS A 39 -5.73 2.74 -11.53
C LYS A 39 -4.63 3.01 -10.50
N SER A 40 -4.97 3.59 -9.36
CA SER A 40 -4.02 3.84 -8.27
C SER A 40 -3.45 2.54 -7.70
N LEU A 41 -4.29 1.49 -7.61
CA LEU A 41 -3.87 0.17 -7.18
C LEU A 41 -2.88 -0.46 -8.16
N THR A 42 -3.12 -0.36 -9.47
CA THR A 42 -2.15 -0.80 -10.49
C THR A 42 -0.82 -0.03 -10.38
N LYS A 43 -0.87 1.27 -10.09
CA LYS A 43 0.35 2.05 -9.85
C LYS A 43 1.09 1.56 -8.61
N LEU A 44 0.37 1.26 -7.53
CA LEU A 44 0.94 0.74 -6.29
C LEU A 44 1.53 -0.67 -6.47
N GLU A 45 0.86 -1.53 -7.24
CA GLU A 45 1.37 -2.84 -7.62
C GLU A 45 2.71 -2.75 -8.37
N LYS A 46 2.80 -1.80 -9.31
CA LYS A 46 4.05 -1.52 -10.01
C LYS A 46 5.14 -1.05 -9.06
N MET A 47 4.85 -0.07 -8.20
CA MET A 47 5.82 0.44 -7.20
C MET A 47 6.32 -0.67 -6.28
N LYS A 48 5.42 -1.52 -5.77
CA LYS A 48 5.77 -2.69 -4.96
C LYS A 48 6.71 -3.64 -5.71
N THR A 49 6.40 -3.93 -6.98
CA THR A 49 7.17 -4.86 -7.81
C THR A 49 8.55 -4.29 -8.15
N ASP A 50 8.62 -3.01 -8.48
CA ASP A 50 9.87 -2.31 -8.77
C ASP A 50 10.77 -2.26 -7.52
N ALA A 51 10.19 -1.96 -6.35
CA ALA A 51 10.91 -1.96 -5.07
C ALA A 51 11.42 -3.36 -4.70
N ARG A 52 10.58 -4.40 -4.83
CA ARG A 52 10.99 -5.81 -4.65
C ARG A 52 12.19 -6.15 -5.53
N ASN A 53 12.09 -5.85 -6.82
CA ASN A 53 13.16 -6.16 -7.77
C ASN A 53 14.43 -5.39 -7.45
N LYS A 54 14.32 -4.14 -6.96
CA LYS A 54 15.48 -3.35 -6.58
C LYS A 54 16.22 -3.92 -5.38
N VAL A 55 15.50 -4.30 -4.32
CA VAL A 55 16.10 -4.94 -3.15
C VAL A 55 16.76 -6.26 -3.54
N LEU A 56 16.08 -7.08 -4.35
CA LEU A 56 16.62 -8.36 -4.78
C LEU A 56 17.89 -8.20 -5.64
N GLU A 57 17.90 -7.26 -6.59
CA GLU A 57 19.09 -6.92 -7.38
C GLU A 57 20.26 -6.55 -6.47
N THR A 58 20.04 -5.65 -5.51
CA THR A 58 21.06 -5.20 -4.57
C THR A 58 21.51 -6.32 -3.63
N LEU A 59 20.62 -7.21 -3.17
CA LEU A 59 21.01 -8.37 -2.38
C LEU A 59 21.93 -9.32 -3.15
N LEU A 60 21.64 -9.56 -4.43
CA LEU A 60 22.44 -10.44 -5.28
C LEU A 60 23.83 -9.87 -5.59
N GLU A 61 24.00 -8.55 -5.58
CA GLU A 61 25.31 -7.88 -5.71
C GLU A 61 26.23 -8.21 -4.51
N TYR A 62 25.66 -8.39 -3.31
CA TYR A 62 26.38 -8.67 -2.08
C TYR A 62 26.49 -10.17 -1.73
N GLY A 63 26.15 -11.04 -2.69
CA GLY A 63 26.45 -12.47 -2.66
C GLY A 63 25.31 -13.37 -2.18
N GLY A 64 25.52 -14.68 -2.35
CA GLY A 64 24.53 -15.73 -2.06
C GLY A 64 24.12 -16.52 -3.29
N GLU A 65 23.64 -17.74 -3.09
CA GLU A 65 23.02 -18.51 -4.17
C GLU A 65 21.69 -17.85 -4.54
N LYS A 66 21.53 -17.45 -5.81
CA LYS A 66 20.36 -16.70 -6.29
C LYS A 66 19.03 -17.27 -5.82
N LYS A 67 18.87 -18.60 -5.92
CA LYS A 67 17.66 -19.30 -5.54
C LYS A 67 17.37 -19.19 -4.04
N TYR A 68 18.39 -19.37 -3.21
CA TYR A 68 18.28 -19.26 -1.75
C TYR A 68 17.90 -17.83 -1.32
N VAL A 69 18.55 -16.83 -1.91
CA VAL A 69 18.28 -15.42 -1.62
C VAL A 69 16.86 -15.04 -2.01
N GLU A 70 16.41 -15.44 -3.21
CA GLU A 70 15.04 -15.20 -3.69
C GLU A 70 13.99 -15.82 -2.77
N GLU A 71 14.13 -17.11 -2.43
CA GLU A 71 13.16 -17.83 -1.58
C GLU A 71 13.08 -17.22 -0.17
N ARG A 72 14.23 -16.88 0.42
CA ARG A 72 14.26 -16.29 1.77
C ARG A 72 13.71 -14.85 1.76
N PHE A 73 14.05 -14.07 0.75
CA PHE A 73 13.55 -12.70 0.60
C PHE A 73 12.03 -12.66 0.41
N ASP A 74 11.47 -13.55 -0.41
CA ASP A 74 10.01 -13.65 -0.57
C ASP A 74 9.32 -14.01 0.74
N SER A 75 9.92 -14.88 1.56
CA SER A 75 9.42 -15.17 2.91
C SER A 75 9.47 -13.95 3.82
N LEU A 76 10.50 -13.10 3.73
CA LEU A 76 10.62 -11.87 4.51
C LEU A 76 9.54 -10.86 4.12
N LEU A 77 9.21 -10.74 2.84
CA LEU A 77 8.15 -9.84 2.36
C LEU A 77 6.75 -10.22 2.85
N GLU A 78 6.54 -11.47 3.23
CA GLU A 78 5.30 -11.97 3.82
C GLU A 78 5.26 -11.84 5.36
N SER A 79 6.35 -11.39 5.98
CA SER A 79 6.37 -11.10 7.41
C SER A 79 5.50 -9.89 7.76
N PHE A 80 4.97 -9.87 8.99
CA PHE A 80 4.16 -8.78 9.51
C PHE A 80 4.40 -8.61 11.01
N VAL A 81 4.33 -7.37 11.48
CA VAL A 81 4.44 -7.02 12.90
C VAL A 81 3.05 -7.02 13.53
N ILE A 82 2.93 -7.65 14.70
CA ILE A 82 1.68 -7.66 15.48
C ILE A 82 1.69 -6.43 16.40
N PRO A 83 0.76 -5.47 16.21
CA PRO A 83 0.73 -4.27 17.05
C PRO A 83 0.31 -4.60 18.50
N PRO A 84 0.73 -3.78 19.48
CA PRO A 84 0.39 -4.01 20.87
C PRO A 84 -1.11 -3.80 21.12
N VAL A 85 -1.69 -4.57 22.04
CA VAL A 85 -3.12 -4.43 22.41
C VAL A 85 -3.34 -3.11 23.13
N ALA A 86 -4.31 -2.33 22.67
CA ALA A 86 -4.57 -0.94 23.06
C ALA A 86 -5.15 -0.71 24.48
N MET A 87 -5.35 -1.75 25.28
CA MET A 87 -6.12 -1.65 26.54
C MET A 87 -5.43 -0.86 27.67
N ASP A 88 -4.13 -0.54 27.57
CA ASP A 88 -3.42 0.16 28.64
C ASP A 88 -2.76 1.46 28.15
N PRO A 89 -3.38 2.64 28.34
CA PRO A 89 -2.82 3.92 27.91
C PRO A 89 -1.49 4.27 28.58
N LYS A 90 -1.10 3.59 29.66
CA LYS A 90 0.22 3.75 30.29
C LYS A 90 1.21 2.75 29.70
N GLY A 91 2.23 3.25 28.99
CA GLY A 91 3.34 2.42 28.48
C GLY A 91 3.14 1.84 27.06
N ILE A 92 2.10 2.22 26.31
CA ILE A 92 1.99 1.88 24.87
C ILE A 92 3.17 2.41 24.08
N ILE A 93 3.66 3.61 24.40
CA ILE A 93 4.80 4.22 23.71
C ILE A 93 6.05 3.34 23.86
N ASN A 94 6.41 2.95 25.08
CA ASN A 94 7.56 2.07 25.33
C ASN A 94 7.42 0.70 24.66
N LYS A 95 6.19 0.16 24.60
CA LYS A 95 5.93 -1.10 23.88
C LYS A 95 6.10 -0.92 22.37
N LEU A 96 5.65 0.20 21.83
CA LEU A 96 5.80 0.51 20.41
C LEU A 96 7.26 0.71 20.04
N GLU A 97 8.01 1.48 20.83
CA GLU A 97 9.45 1.68 20.67
C GLU A 97 10.18 0.34 20.67
N HIS A 98 9.96 -0.48 21.71
CA HIS A 98 10.57 -1.80 21.76
C HIS A 98 10.19 -2.71 20.58
N LEU A 99 8.96 -2.63 20.08
CA LEU A 99 8.54 -3.39 18.90
C LEU A 99 9.25 -2.93 17.63
N LEU A 100 9.41 -1.62 17.42
CA LEU A 100 10.14 -1.06 16.29
C LEU A 100 11.62 -1.45 16.35
N ASP A 101 12.25 -1.31 17.52
CA ASP A 101 13.64 -1.71 17.72
C ASP A 101 13.84 -3.20 17.45
N THR A 102 12.92 -4.04 17.95
CA THR A 102 12.98 -5.50 17.74
C THR A 102 12.77 -5.86 16.28
N GLU A 103 11.86 -5.19 15.57
CA GLU A 103 11.66 -5.39 14.14
C GLU A 103 12.95 -5.07 13.38
N GLU A 104 13.52 -3.89 13.63
CA GLU A 104 14.74 -3.44 12.96
C GLU A 104 15.90 -4.42 13.17
N GLU A 105 16.10 -4.89 14.42
CA GLU A 105 17.12 -5.90 14.75
C GLU A 105 16.90 -7.22 14.00
N ILE A 106 15.66 -7.70 13.94
CA ILE A 106 15.32 -8.94 13.21
C ILE A 106 15.60 -8.77 11.72
N LEU A 107 15.11 -7.69 11.10
CA LEU A 107 15.32 -7.43 9.67
C LEU A 107 16.81 -7.29 9.34
N LYS A 108 17.57 -6.57 10.17
CA LYS A 108 19.01 -6.43 10.02
C LYS A 108 19.73 -7.78 10.11
N SER A 109 19.33 -8.64 11.05
CA SER A 109 19.92 -9.98 11.20
C SER A 109 19.65 -10.87 9.99
N GLU A 110 18.44 -10.82 9.43
CA GLU A 110 18.07 -11.57 8.23
C GLU A 110 18.85 -11.09 7.00
N LEU A 111 19.01 -9.77 6.86
CA LEU A 111 19.81 -9.19 5.78
C LEU A 111 21.30 -9.55 5.89
N GLN A 112 21.86 -9.66 7.10
CA GLN A 112 23.25 -10.13 7.29
C GLN A 112 23.45 -11.58 6.83
N LEU A 113 22.44 -12.43 7.01
CA LEU A 113 22.49 -13.83 6.54
C LEU A 113 22.46 -13.91 5.00
N LEU A 114 21.75 -12.98 4.36
CA LEU A 114 21.59 -12.91 2.91
C LEU A 114 22.76 -12.22 2.22
N ALA A 115 23.17 -11.06 2.71
CA ALA A 115 24.21 -10.20 2.13
C ALA A 115 25.53 -10.29 2.91
N LYS A 116 26.16 -11.47 2.91
CA LYS A 116 27.36 -11.75 3.73
C LYS A 116 28.57 -10.87 3.42
N SER A 117 28.62 -10.25 2.24
CA SER A 117 29.73 -9.38 1.83
C SER A 117 29.42 -7.88 1.97
N ALA A 118 28.23 -7.51 2.44
CA ALA A 118 27.85 -6.12 2.61
C ALA A 118 28.56 -5.49 3.84
N ASP A 119 29.06 -4.28 3.65
CA ASP A 119 29.53 -3.42 4.74
C ASP A 119 28.36 -2.91 5.61
N GLU A 120 28.62 -2.43 6.83
CA GLU A 120 27.58 -1.92 7.74
C GLU A 120 26.73 -0.80 7.12
N THR A 121 27.35 0.08 6.35
CA THR A 121 26.65 1.17 5.64
C THR A 121 25.73 0.60 4.55
N GLN A 122 26.20 -0.40 3.82
CA GLN A 122 25.45 -1.06 2.75
C GLN A 122 24.27 -1.85 3.32
N LEU A 123 24.48 -2.53 4.44
CA LEU A 123 23.45 -3.23 5.19
C LEU A 123 22.35 -2.29 5.66
N THR A 124 22.71 -1.11 6.18
CA THR A 124 21.74 -0.08 6.61
C THR A 124 20.94 0.46 5.42
N ASN A 125 21.57 0.66 4.26
CA ASN A 125 20.86 1.05 3.04
C ASN A 125 19.90 -0.05 2.55
N LEU A 126 20.32 -1.32 2.60
CA LEU A 126 19.48 -2.47 2.28
C LEU A 126 18.28 -2.57 3.22
N LEU A 127 18.48 -2.34 4.52
CA LEU A 127 17.42 -2.31 5.53
C LEU A 127 16.38 -1.24 5.21
N ASN A 128 16.81 -0.01 4.95
CA ASN A 128 15.90 1.07 4.55
C ASN A 128 15.10 0.73 3.28
N LEU A 129 15.74 0.12 2.27
CA LEU A 129 15.05 -0.31 1.06
C LEU A 129 14.06 -1.44 1.33
N LEU A 130 14.39 -2.37 2.23
CA LEU A 130 13.53 -3.47 2.64
C LEU A 130 12.29 -2.94 3.38
N GLU A 131 12.45 -2.04 4.35
CA GLU A 131 11.36 -1.42 5.10
C GLU A 131 10.37 -0.69 4.18
N VAL A 132 10.90 0.11 3.23
CA VAL A 132 10.06 0.77 2.22
C VAL A 132 9.30 -0.25 1.37
N THR A 133 9.95 -1.36 1.01
CA THR A 133 9.32 -2.43 0.21
C THR A 133 8.23 -3.15 1.00
N LEU A 134 8.46 -3.43 2.29
CA LEU A 134 7.47 -4.00 3.21
C LEU A 134 6.27 -3.08 3.36
N GLY A 135 6.50 -1.77 3.53
CA GLY A 135 5.44 -0.75 3.58
C GLY A 135 4.61 -0.71 2.29
N LEU A 136 5.25 -0.73 1.11
CA LEU A 136 4.57 -0.80 -0.18
C LEU A 136 3.75 -2.09 -0.34
N ASN A 137 4.29 -3.23 0.10
CA ASN A 137 3.60 -4.52 0.06
C ASN A 137 2.37 -4.51 0.97
N LEU A 138 2.51 -4.00 2.19
CA LEU A 138 1.43 -3.88 3.16
C LEU A 138 0.31 -2.96 2.64
N MET A 139 0.67 -1.77 2.13
CA MET A 139 -0.30 -0.85 1.52
C MET A 139 -1.02 -1.49 0.33
N PHE A 140 -0.30 -2.21 -0.54
CA PHE A 140 -0.91 -2.92 -1.66
C PHE A 140 -1.92 -3.97 -1.19
N LYS A 141 -1.53 -4.83 -0.24
CA LYS A 141 -2.40 -5.87 0.33
C LYS A 141 -3.64 -5.25 0.98
N TYR A 142 -3.46 -4.20 1.78
CA TYR A 142 -4.54 -3.51 2.48
C TYR A 142 -5.52 -2.87 1.49
N ILE A 143 -5.06 -2.04 0.56
CA ILE A 143 -5.94 -1.36 -0.40
C ILE A 143 -6.63 -2.37 -1.31
N ARG A 144 -5.91 -3.40 -1.78
CA ARG A 144 -6.49 -4.48 -2.60
C ARG A 144 -7.61 -5.20 -1.84
N HIS A 145 -7.45 -5.42 -0.54
CA HIS A 145 -8.46 -6.08 0.29
C HIS A 145 -9.78 -5.30 0.35
N PHE A 146 -9.75 -3.96 0.46
CA PHE A 146 -10.96 -3.14 0.47
C PHE A 146 -11.54 -2.85 -0.92
N TYR A 147 -10.74 -3.03 -1.97
CA TYR A 147 -11.17 -2.81 -3.35
C TYR A 147 -11.96 -3.99 -3.93
N ILE A 148 -11.62 -5.21 -3.52
CA ILE A 148 -12.32 -6.46 -3.90
C ILE A 148 -13.62 -6.59 -3.09
#